data_AF-A0A1T4Z519-F1
#
_entry.id   AF-A0A1T4Z519-F1
#
_cell.length_a   1.000
_cell.length_b   1.000
_cell.length_c   1.000
_cell.angle_alpha   90.00
_cell.angle_beta   90.00
_cell.angle_gamma   90.00
#
_symmetry.space_group_name_H-M   'P 1'
#
loop_
_entity.id
_entity.type
_entity.pdbx_description
1 polymer ?
#
loop_
_entity_poly.entity_id
_entity_poly.type
_entity_poly.pdbx_seq_one_letter_code
_entity_poly.pdbx_strand_id
1 'polypeptide(L)'
;MAAKTVKPKPPYPTDVSDEEWQFCRPYLELMTEEAPQREHSLRDVFNAVRYVVRAGCPWRMLPHDLPPWAIVYQQWQRWIKAGCLEAMA
;
A
#
# COMPACT_ATOMS: atom_id res chain seq x y z
N MET A 1 17.39 12.35 -7.80
CA MET A 1 16.57 11.75 -6.73
C MET A 1 16.82 10.24 -6.77
N ALA A 2 17.67 9.72 -5.89
CA ALA A 2 18.09 8.31 -5.95
C ALA A 2 16.92 7.41 -5.52
N ALA A 3 16.40 6.62 -6.44
CA ALA A 3 15.49 5.53 -6.12
C ALA A 3 16.20 4.63 -5.11
N LYS A 4 15.71 4.59 -3.86
CA LYS A 4 16.22 3.66 -2.83
C LYS A 4 16.09 2.26 -3.42
N THR A 5 17.21 1.64 -3.77
CA THR A 5 17.26 0.28 -4.32
C THR A 5 17.00 -0.68 -3.18
N VAL A 6 15.72 -1.01 -2.96
CA VAL A 6 15.30 -1.99 -1.96
C VAL A 6 15.65 -3.38 -2.51
N LYS A 7 16.46 -4.14 -1.78
CA LYS A 7 16.73 -5.57 -2.11
C LYS A 7 15.38 -6.29 -2.27
N PRO A 8 15.17 -7.11 -3.32
CA PRO A 8 13.92 -7.82 -3.50
C PRO A 8 13.74 -8.80 -2.32
N LYS A 9 12.77 -8.51 -1.46
CA LYS A 9 12.36 -9.40 -0.38
C LYS A 9 11.50 -10.51 -0.98
N PRO A 10 11.50 -11.73 -0.39
CA PRO A 10 10.55 -12.75 -0.79
C PRO A 10 9.13 -12.19 -0.66
N PRO A 11 8.29 -12.28 -1.71
CA PRO A 11 6.96 -11.70 -1.69
C PRO A 11 6.08 -12.41 -0.67
N TYR A 12 5.21 -11.67 0.00
CA TYR A 12 4.17 -12.28 0.81
C TYR A 12 3.14 -12.95 -0.11
N PRO A 13 2.50 -14.05 0.31
CA PRO A 13 1.35 -14.61 -0.41
C PRO A 13 0.18 -13.60 -0.58
N THR A 14 0.20 -12.52 0.21
CA THR A 14 -0.77 -11.43 0.17
C THR A 14 -0.35 -10.27 -0.72
N ASP A 15 0.81 -10.31 -1.36
CA ASP A 15 1.23 -9.25 -2.28
C ASP A 15 0.42 -9.32 -3.58
N VAL A 16 0.21 -8.17 -4.22
CA VAL A 16 -0.41 -8.13 -5.54
C VAL A 16 0.58 -8.43 -6.65
N SER A 17 0.11 -9.19 -7.65
CA SER A 17 0.83 -9.37 -8.91
C SER A 17 0.98 -8.04 -9.65
N ASP A 18 1.89 -7.98 -10.62
CA ASP A 18 2.05 -6.77 -11.45
C ASP A 18 0.78 -6.45 -12.25
N GLU A 19 0.04 -7.47 -12.67
CA GLU A 19 -1.22 -7.34 -13.41
C GLU A 19 -2.35 -6.81 -12.51
N GLU A 20 -2.52 -7.39 -11.31
CA GLU A 20 -3.47 -6.89 -10.31
C GLU A 20 -3.14 -5.46 -9.91
N TRP A 21 -1.84 -5.16 -9.77
CA TRP A 21 -1.38 -3.81 -9.46
C TRP A 21 -1.76 -2.80 -10.55
N GLN A 22 -1.59 -3.14 -11.83
CA GLN A 22 -1.99 -2.28 -12.93
C GLN A 22 -3.49 -1.97 -12.93
N PHE A 23 -4.33 -2.92 -12.50
CA PHE A 23 -5.76 -2.69 -12.34
C PHE A 23 -6.09 -1.78 -11.14
N CYS A 24 -5.46 -1.99 -9.98
CA CYS A 24 -5.74 -1.21 -8.78
C CYS A 24 -5.16 0.22 -8.85
N ARG A 25 -4.00 0.37 -9.50
CA ARG A 25 -3.21 1.59 -9.55
C ARG A 25 -4.03 2.86 -9.88
N PRO A 26 -4.88 2.92 -10.94
CA PRO A 26 -5.63 4.12 -11.29
C PRO A 26 -6.60 4.59 -10.20
N TYR A 27 -7.20 3.65 -9.48
CA TYR A 27 -8.12 3.94 -8.37
C TYR A 27 -7.37 4.41 -7.12
N LEU A 28 -6.17 3.88 -6.89
CA LEU A 28 -5.32 4.24 -5.75
C LEU A 28 -4.54 5.54 -6.00
N GLU A 29 -4.36 5.91 -7.27
CA GLU A 29 -3.70 7.13 -7.77
C GLU A 29 -4.61 8.35 -7.86
N LEU A 30 -5.86 8.27 -7.38
CA LEU A 30 -6.78 9.43 -7.24
C LEU A 30 -6.24 10.58 -6.36
N MET A 31 -5.03 10.44 -5.81
CA MET A 31 -4.26 11.48 -5.13
C MET A 31 -2.91 11.65 -5.86
N THR A 32 -2.62 12.89 -6.28
CA THR A 32 -1.43 13.30 -7.05
C THR A 32 -0.14 12.68 -6.53
N GLU A 33 0.69 12.14 -7.44
CA GLU A 33 2.01 11.56 -7.15
C GLU A 33 2.99 12.57 -6.51
N GLU A 34 2.74 13.86 -6.68
CA GLU A 34 3.60 14.96 -6.21
C GLU A 34 3.43 15.29 -4.71
N ALA A 35 2.60 14.55 -3.97
CA ALA A 35 2.48 14.74 -2.53
C ALA A 35 3.83 14.42 -1.85
N PRO A 36 4.49 15.40 -1.19
CA PRO A 36 5.85 15.26 -0.66
C PRO A 36 5.99 14.26 0.51
N GLN A 37 4.94 13.51 0.83
CA GLN A 37 4.83 12.59 1.97
C GLN A 37 4.94 11.10 1.59
N ARG A 38 5.13 10.75 0.31
CA ARG A 38 5.35 9.35 -0.10
C ARG A 38 6.82 8.94 0.03
N GLU A 39 7.29 8.76 1.26
CA GLU A 39 8.59 8.08 1.51
C GLU A 39 8.56 6.60 1.10
N HIS A 40 7.36 6.02 0.92
CA HIS A 40 7.10 4.63 0.55
C HIS A 40 6.30 4.56 -0.75
N SER A 41 6.55 3.52 -1.56
CA SER A 41 5.79 3.32 -2.79
C SER A 41 4.33 2.99 -2.47
N LEU A 42 3.40 3.46 -3.31
CA LEU A 42 1.98 3.16 -3.15
C LEU A 42 1.71 1.64 -3.14
N ARG A 43 2.47 0.89 -3.91
CA ARG A 43 2.37 -0.57 -3.99
C ARG A 43 2.72 -1.22 -2.66
N ASP A 44 3.81 -0.78 -2.01
CA ASP A 44 4.20 -1.32 -0.71
C ASP A 44 3.14 -1.02 0.36
N VAL A 45 2.56 0.19 0.31
CA VAL A 45 1.47 0.56 1.22
C VAL A 45 0.22 -0.28 0.98
N PHE A 46 -0.12 -0.52 -0.30
CA PHE A 46 -1.26 -1.36 -0.65
C PHE A 46 -1.06 -2.83 -0.26
N ASN A 47 0.14 -3.38 -0.48
CA ASN A 47 0.52 -4.70 -0.02
C ASN A 47 0.41 -4.82 1.51
N ALA A 48 0.85 -3.79 2.25
CA ALA A 48 0.71 -3.76 3.71
C ALA A 48 -0.75 -3.74 4.17
N VAL A 49 -1.63 -2.97 3.51
CA VAL A 49 -3.08 -3.01 3.78
C VAL A 49 -3.64 -4.41 3.49
N ARG A 50 -3.29 -5.00 2.36
CA ARG A 50 -3.76 -6.34 1.96
C ARG A 50 -3.29 -7.42 2.95
N TYR A 51 -2.05 -7.30 3.44
CA TYR A 51 -1.54 -8.14 4.51
C TYR A 51 -2.40 -8.04 5.78
N VAL A 52 -2.67 -6.82 6.26
CA VAL A 52 -3.50 -6.60 7.46
C VAL A 52 -4.90 -7.18 7.29
N VAL A 53 -5.54 -6.94 6.14
CA VAL A 53 -6.91 -7.43 5.87
C VAL A 53 -6.96 -8.96 5.76
N ARG A 54 -5.96 -9.59 5.13
CA ARG A 54 -5.89 -11.05 4.95
C ARG A 54 -5.44 -11.79 6.22
N ALA A 55 -4.44 -11.25 6.91
CA ALA A 55 -3.93 -11.83 8.15
C ALA A 55 -4.83 -11.54 9.36
N GLY A 56 -5.68 -10.51 9.28
CA GLY A 56 -6.54 -10.07 10.38
C GLY A 56 -5.76 -9.52 11.57
N CYS A 57 -4.53 -9.05 11.36
CA CYS A 57 -3.67 -8.59 12.44
C CYS A 57 -3.95 -7.11 12.81
N PRO A 58 -3.80 -6.71 14.09
CA PRO A 58 -3.75 -5.32 14.48
C PRO A 58 -2.67 -4.56 13.72
N TRP A 59 -2.97 -3.32 13.31
CA TRP A 59 -2.04 -2.44 12.60
C TRP A 59 -0.67 -2.30 13.28
N ARG A 60 -0.61 -2.28 14.61
CA ARG A 60 0.65 -2.17 15.37
C ARG A 60 1.53 -3.42 15.29
N MET A 61 0.99 -4.55 14.85
CA MET A 61 1.72 -5.81 14.64
C MET A 61 2.16 -5.98 13.18
N LEU A 62 2.12 -4.92 12.38
CA LEU A 62 2.64 -4.97 11.02
C LEU A 62 4.14 -5.36 11.05
N PRO A 63 4.54 -6.34 10.24
CA PRO A 63 5.95 -6.70 10.09
C PRO A 63 6.85 -5.48 9.76
N HIS A 64 8.04 -5.45 10.36
CA HIS A 64 8.99 -4.32 10.23
C HIS A 64 9.57 -4.14 8.82
N ASP A 65 9.39 -5.12 7.96
CA ASP A 65 9.82 -5.10 6.57
C ASP A 65 8.81 -4.42 5.63
N LEU A 66 7.57 -4.21 6.09
CA LEU A 66 6.56 -3.39 5.43
C LEU A 66 6.66 -1.90 5.88
N PRO A 67 6.06 -0.95 5.13
CA PRO A 67 6.03 0.45 5.54
C PRO A 67 5.47 0.64 6.96
N PRO A 68 5.91 1.66 7.71
CA PRO A 68 5.44 1.88 9.08
C PRO A 68 3.92 1.93 9.16
N TRP A 69 3.34 1.22 10.13
CA TRP A 69 1.89 1.07 10.27
C TRP A 69 1.14 2.41 10.28
N ALA A 70 1.74 3.47 10.83
CA ALA A 70 1.14 4.80 10.88
C ALA A 70 0.92 5.39 9.47
N ILE A 71 1.88 5.20 8.57
CA ILE A 71 1.77 5.65 7.17
C ILE A 71 0.73 4.82 6.44
N VAL A 72 0.78 3.50 6.62
CA VAL A 72 -0.18 2.57 5.99
C VAL A 72 -1.61 2.88 6.41
N TYR A 73 -1.83 3.08 7.71
CA TYR A 73 -3.15 3.38 8.27
C TYR A 73 -3.68 4.73 7.78
N GLN A 74 -2.85 5.79 7.79
CA GLN A 74 -3.26 7.10 7.28
C GLN A 74 -3.66 7.04 5.80
N GLN A 75 -2.90 6.31 4.98
CA GLN A 75 -3.21 6.15 3.57
C GLN A 75 -4.48 5.32 3.34
N TRP A 76 -4.66 4.24 4.12
CA TRP A 76 -5.89 3.44 4.09
C TRP A 76 -7.14 4.26 4.41
N GLN A 77 -7.08 5.11 5.45
CA GLN A 77 -8.19 6.01 5.78
C GLN A 77 -8.49 7.00 4.64
N ARG A 78 -7.47 7.51 3.95
CA ARG A 78 -7.65 8.40 2.79
C ARG A 78 -8.37 7.67 1.65
N TRP A 79 -7.97 6.44 1.34
CA TRP A 79 -8.61 5.62 0.31
C TRP A 79 -10.07 5.31 0.63
N ILE A 80 -10.39 4.98 1.89
CA ILE A 80 -11.78 4.78 2.32
C ILE A 80 -12.58 6.07 2.17
N LYS A 81 -12.06 7.20 2.66
CA LYS A 81 -12.75 8.49 2.57
C LYS A 81 -13.01 8.92 1.12
N ALA A 82 -12.11 8.56 0.21
CA ALA A 82 -12.23 8.85 -1.22
C ALA A 82 -13.11 7.82 -1.97
N GLY A 83 -13.60 6.76 -1.31
CA GLY A 83 -14.36 5.69 -1.97
C GLY A 83 -13.52 4.86 -2.96
N CYS A 84 -12.19 4.93 -2.90
CA CYS A 84 -11.29 4.26 -3.85
C CYS A 84 -11.49 2.73 -3.86
N LEU A 85 -11.73 2.14 -2.69
CA LEU A 85 -11.92 0.70 -2.56
C LEU A 85 -13.30 0.26 -3.07
N GLU A 86 -14.32 1.09 -2.89
CA GLU A 86 -15.68 0.84 -3.36
C GLU A 86 -15.75 0.94 -4.89
N ALA A 87 -14.99 1.87 -5.48
CA ALA A 87 -14.88 2.02 -6.93
C ALA A 87 -14.17 0.84 -7.64
N MET A 88 -13.48 -0.03 -6.88
CA MET A 88 -12.82 -1.23 -7.40
C MET A 88 -13.67 -2.51 -7.25
N ALA A 89 -14.75 -2.48 -6.46
CA ALA A 89 -15.62 -3.63 -6.19
C ALA A 89 -16.63 -3.86 -7.33
#